data_AF-A0A813FMT2-F1
#
_entry.id   AF-A0A813FMT2-F1
#
_cell.length_a   1.000
_cell.length_b   1.000
_cell.length_c   1.000
_cell.angle_alpha   90.00
_cell.angle_beta   90.00
_cell.angle_gamma   90.00
#
_symmetry.space_group_name_H-M   'P 1'
#
loop_
_entity.id
_entity.type
_entity.pdbx_description
1 polymer ?
#
loop_
_entity_poly.entity_id
_entity_poly.type
_entity_poly.pdbx_seq_one_letter_code
_entity_poly.pdbx_strand_id
1 'polypeptide(L)'
;MAVTKTWSQVEGLSEASKDRLQAVVRLNSLGFYTHSEQLCHHCNFTALTGSGLFALASGFNHSCEPSVVRFSLGDITAFVTNRPIEAGEELCISYIESELLCAPTSLRSQSLNRDFRCGCRKCTTPGQPDELAPDEGTERTFMRVDAQVQANLSLLPAEERVEAVQAALAGQMGDESEGEEESEEEGEGVESSREVHGTPRKEGGEGGASAKDAKDKKASVTVLLGKDAQELRVVQAMALMQLGRHSEALSVWRRLAAFSCHHCPPFDEALAVYASQAALCALSEAAAATAGDAHPPGQAAGEYVALAVEAHRAACGADLFQWRYRRELEESVASAEVKAEFWRIAVATSGRQAVTVRSFELAISDWRFAADETTQAFDEFRDT
;
A
#
# COMPACT_ATOMS: atom_id res chain seq x y z
N MET A 1 -26.58 13.69 9.68
CA MET A 1 -27.49 14.86 9.69
C MET A 1 -27.10 16.03 8.76
N ALA A 2 -25.87 16.12 8.23
CA ALA A 2 -25.45 17.25 7.39
C ALA A 2 -26.07 17.27 5.98
N VAL A 3 -26.31 16.10 5.35
CA VAL A 3 -26.82 15.99 3.98
C VAL A 3 -28.27 16.49 3.86
N THR A 4 -29.08 16.32 4.91
CA THR A 4 -30.51 16.66 4.94
C THR A 4 -30.79 18.15 4.74
N LYS A 5 -29.87 19.02 5.18
CA LYS A 5 -29.99 20.49 5.05
C LYS A 5 -29.66 20.99 3.65
N THR A 6 -28.89 20.24 2.86
CA THR A 6 -28.55 20.58 1.48
C THR A 6 -29.70 20.27 0.51
N TRP A 7 -30.45 19.20 0.78
CA TRP A 7 -31.60 18.80 -0.06
C TRP A 7 -32.79 19.75 0.01
N SER A 8 -32.93 20.55 1.08
CA SER A 8 -34.04 21.50 1.24
C SER A 8 -33.99 22.65 0.21
N GLN A 9 -32.87 22.82 -0.49
CA GLN A 9 -32.67 23.85 -1.52
C GLN A 9 -33.14 23.41 -2.91
N VAL A 10 -33.48 22.13 -3.10
CA VAL A 10 -33.89 21.59 -4.41
C VAL A 10 -35.38 21.27 -4.38
N GLU A 11 -36.20 22.17 -4.94
CA GLU A 11 -37.64 21.99 -5.04
C GLU A 11 -38.00 20.77 -5.91
N GLY A 12 -38.96 19.95 -5.47
CA GLY A 12 -39.53 18.85 -6.25
C GLY A 12 -38.84 17.48 -6.11
N LEU A 13 -37.80 17.32 -5.27
CA LEU A 13 -37.21 16.01 -4.97
C LEU A 13 -37.99 15.27 -3.87
N SER A 14 -38.56 14.10 -4.21
CA SER A 14 -39.16 13.19 -3.23
C SER A 14 -38.11 12.58 -2.29
N GLU A 15 -38.51 12.15 -1.09
CA GLU A 15 -37.61 11.42 -0.17
C GLU A 15 -37.02 10.16 -0.80
N ALA A 16 -37.82 9.39 -1.54
CA ALA A 16 -37.34 8.21 -2.28
C ALA A 16 -36.24 8.56 -3.30
N SER A 17 -36.32 9.75 -3.93
CA SER A 17 -35.26 10.22 -4.83
C SER A 17 -33.96 10.56 -4.09
N LYS A 18 -34.07 11.09 -2.87
CA LYS A 18 -32.92 11.41 -2.01
C LYS A 18 -32.22 10.14 -1.54
N ASP A 19 -32.98 9.15 -1.07
CA ASP A 19 -32.45 7.85 -0.65
C ASP A 19 -31.76 7.13 -1.81
N ARG A 20 -32.41 7.12 -2.98
CA ARG A 20 -31.80 6.55 -4.20
C ARG A 20 -30.50 7.26 -4.55
N LEU A 21 -30.44 8.58 -4.47
CA LEU A 21 -29.22 9.33 -4.79
C LEU A 21 -28.09 9.04 -3.79
N GLN A 22 -28.40 8.93 -2.49
CA GLN A 22 -27.43 8.49 -1.49
C GLN A 22 -26.89 7.09 -1.80
N ALA A 23 -27.77 6.16 -2.17
CA ALA A 23 -27.37 4.81 -2.56
C ALA A 23 -26.50 4.82 -3.84
N VAL A 24 -26.86 5.62 -4.85
CA VAL A 24 -26.05 5.80 -6.07
C VAL A 24 -24.66 6.28 -5.70
N VAL A 25 -24.54 7.31 -4.86
CA VAL A 25 -23.25 7.82 -4.41
C VAL A 25 -22.46 6.74 -3.66
N ARG A 26 -23.03 6.12 -2.62
CA ARG A 26 -22.36 5.09 -1.80
C ARG A 26 -21.85 3.92 -2.61
N LEU A 27 -22.63 3.46 -3.61
CA LEU A 27 -22.36 2.21 -4.32
C LEU A 27 -21.56 2.39 -5.61
N ASN A 28 -21.54 3.60 -6.19
CA ASN A 28 -20.97 3.84 -7.52
C ASN A 28 -19.84 4.88 -7.53
N SER A 29 -19.58 5.57 -6.42
CA SER A 29 -18.46 6.50 -6.35
C SER A 29 -17.14 5.76 -6.44
N LEU A 30 -16.21 6.31 -7.22
CA LEU A 30 -14.82 5.87 -7.28
C LEU A 30 -13.93 6.99 -6.75
N GLY A 31 -13.03 6.62 -5.84
CA GLY A 31 -11.92 7.47 -5.46
C GLY A 31 -10.91 7.60 -6.61
N PHE A 32 -10.31 8.77 -6.75
CA PHE A 32 -9.12 8.98 -7.56
C PHE A 32 -8.02 9.53 -6.66
N TYR A 33 -6.80 9.07 -6.92
CA TYR A 33 -5.61 9.40 -6.15
C TYR A 33 -4.48 9.60 -7.13
N THR A 34 -3.78 10.72 -7.02
CA THR A 34 -2.58 10.99 -7.82
C THR A 34 -1.34 10.77 -6.99
N HIS A 35 -0.30 10.19 -7.60
CA HIS A 35 1.04 10.00 -7.04
C HIS A 35 1.13 8.93 -5.95
N SER A 36 0.13 8.05 -5.82
CA SER A 36 0.14 6.91 -4.88
C SER A 36 1.38 6.04 -5.06
N GLU A 37 1.91 5.95 -6.28
CA GLU A 37 3.08 5.16 -6.61
C GLU A 37 4.43 5.89 -6.41
N GLN A 38 4.42 7.19 -6.10
CA GLN A 38 5.62 8.02 -5.89
C GLN A 38 6.01 8.07 -4.41
N LEU A 39 6.27 6.87 -3.88
CA LEU A 39 6.39 6.60 -2.46
C LEU A 39 7.66 7.19 -1.83
N CYS A 40 8.75 7.43 -2.58
CA CYS A 40 10.01 7.87 -1.96
C CYS A 40 9.94 9.34 -1.50
N HIS A 41 9.20 10.18 -2.21
CA HIS A 41 9.13 11.61 -1.92
C HIS A 41 7.69 12.08 -1.71
N HIS A 42 6.82 11.21 -1.20
CA HIS A 42 5.38 11.47 -1.03
C HIS A 42 5.08 12.78 -0.28
N CYS A 43 5.86 13.14 0.75
CA CYS A 43 5.75 14.40 1.49
C CYS A 43 6.00 15.67 0.64
N ASN A 44 6.68 15.55 -0.51
CA ASN A 44 6.98 16.66 -1.41
C ASN A 44 5.89 16.86 -2.47
N PHE A 45 4.92 15.95 -2.56
CA PHE A 45 3.83 16.00 -3.52
C PHE A 45 2.52 16.37 -2.84
N THR A 46 1.79 17.32 -3.43
CA THR A 46 0.39 17.51 -3.05
C THR A 46 -0.43 16.39 -3.66
N ALA A 47 -0.88 15.44 -2.81
CA ALA A 47 -1.79 14.40 -3.25
C ALA A 47 -3.12 15.03 -3.69
N LEU A 48 -3.42 15.01 -4.98
CA LEU A 48 -4.77 15.29 -5.47
C LEU A 48 -5.59 14.02 -5.27
N THR A 49 -6.47 14.05 -4.28
CA THR A 49 -7.41 12.97 -4.01
C THR A 49 -8.83 13.48 -4.09
N GLY A 50 -9.75 12.64 -4.54
CA GLY A 50 -11.16 12.98 -4.52
C GLY A 50 -12.03 11.78 -4.82
N SER A 51 -13.34 12.01 -4.90
CA SER A 51 -14.32 10.99 -5.28
C SER A 51 -15.20 11.52 -6.40
N GLY A 52 -15.50 10.67 -7.37
CA GLY A 52 -16.33 11.02 -8.51
C GLY A 52 -17.32 9.91 -8.85
N LEU A 53 -18.39 10.29 -9.57
CA LEU A 53 -19.34 9.36 -10.16
C LEU A 53 -19.02 9.18 -11.64
N PHE A 54 -18.49 8.01 -11.99
CA PHE A 54 -18.06 7.68 -13.34
C PHE A 54 -18.98 6.60 -13.90
N ALA A 55 -20.08 7.00 -14.53
CA ALA A 55 -21.17 6.09 -14.92
C ALA A 55 -20.71 4.83 -15.69
N LEU A 56 -19.70 4.95 -16.56
CA LEU A 56 -19.14 3.80 -17.28
C LEU A 56 -18.27 2.90 -16.38
N ALA A 57 -17.43 3.49 -15.54
CA ALA A 57 -16.53 2.75 -14.66
C ALA A 57 -17.26 2.07 -13.49
N SER A 58 -18.42 2.60 -13.08
CA SER A 58 -19.28 1.95 -12.09
C SER A 58 -19.84 0.60 -12.55
N GLY A 59 -19.69 0.25 -13.84
CA GLY A 59 -20.04 -1.07 -14.37
C GLY A 59 -19.01 -2.16 -14.09
N PHE A 60 -17.78 -1.84 -13.65
CA PHE A 60 -16.79 -2.86 -13.31
C PHE A 60 -17.11 -3.50 -11.97
N ASN A 61 -17.13 -4.82 -11.91
CA ASN A 61 -17.26 -5.57 -10.65
C ASN A 61 -15.91 -5.69 -9.91
N HIS A 62 -15.98 -6.15 -8.66
CA HIS A 62 -14.80 -6.36 -7.83
C HIS A 62 -14.18 -7.75 -8.02
N SER A 63 -12.84 -7.80 -8.08
CA SER A 63 -12.06 -9.02 -7.84
C SER A 63 -10.84 -8.69 -6.95
N CYS A 64 -10.47 -9.60 -6.04
CA CYS A 64 -9.19 -9.52 -5.32
C CYS A 64 -7.98 -9.94 -6.20
N GLU A 65 -8.25 -10.38 -7.42
CA GLU A 65 -7.29 -10.62 -8.50
C GLU A 65 -7.81 -9.88 -9.74
N PRO A 66 -7.70 -8.54 -9.78
CA PRO A 66 -8.32 -7.73 -10.82
C PRO A 66 -7.64 -7.94 -12.18
N SER A 67 -8.44 -7.91 -13.25
CA SER A 67 -7.96 -7.97 -14.64
C SER A 67 -7.67 -6.59 -15.23
N VAL A 68 -8.09 -5.53 -14.52
CA VAL A 68 -7.96 -4.14 -14.91
C VAL A 68 -7.35 -3.34 -13.76
N VAL A 69 -6.26 -2.63 -14.06
CA VAL A 69 -5.64 -1.63 -13.19
C VAL A 69 -6.25 -0.27 -13.47
N ARG A 70 -6.39 0.53 -12.41
CA ARG A 70 -6.90 1.89 -12.46
C ARG A 70 -5.76 2.86 -12.25
N PHE A 71 -5.60 3.84 -13.14
CA PHE A 71 -4.57 4.87 -13.06
C PHE A 71 -5.20 6.26 -13.19
N SER A 72 -4.83 7.21 -12.33
CA SER A 72 -5.44 8.55 -12.32
C SER A 72 -4.45 9.65 -12.71
N LEU A 73 -4.90 10.55 -13.60
CA LEU A 73 -4.21 11.76 -14.05
C LEU A 73 -5.11 12.96 -13.77
N GLY A 74 -4.96 13.56 -12.59
CA GLY A 74 -5.87 14.60 -12.13
C GLY A 74 -7.27 14.04 -11.90
N ASP A 75 -8.26 14.60 -12.59
CA ASP A 75 -9.66 14.15 -12.58
C ASP A 75 -9.98 13.10 -13.68
N ILE A 76 -9.00 12.71 -14.48
CA ILE A 76 -9.13 11.67 -15.51
C ILE A 76 -8.68 10.33 -14.91
N THR A 77 -9.54 9.32 -15.01
CA THR A 77 -9.21 7.93 -14.62
C THR A 77 -9.14 7.04 -15.86
N ALA A 78 -8.01 6.37 -16.04
CA ALA A 78 -7.78 5.34 -17.04
C ALA A 78 -7.94 3.95 -16.43
N PHE A 79 -8.44 3.02 -17.25
CA PHE A 79 -8.62 1.61 -16.92
C PHE A 79 -7.88 0.79 -17.94
N VAL A 80 -6.88 0.04 -17.50
CA VAL A 80 -5.94 -0.67 -18.37
C VAL A 80 -5.89 -2.13 -17.98
N THR A 81 -6.03 -3.04 -18.94
CA THR A 81 -5.92 -4.47 -18.69
C THR A 81 -4.48 -4.82 -18.30
N ASN A 82 -4.28 -5.55 -17.20
CA ASN A 82 -2.96 -5.93 -16.70
C ASN A 82 -2.47 -7.30 -17.18
N ARG A 83 -3.31 -7.99 -17.96
CA ARG A 83 -3.01 -9.27 -18.60
C ARG A 83 -3.84 -9.43 -19.87
N PRO A 84 -3.54 -10.40 -20.74
CA PRO A 84 -4.44 -10.78 -21.84
C PRO A 84 -5.83 -11.18 -21.32
N ILE A 85 -6.87 -10.74 -22.04
CA ILE A 85 -8.28 -10.97 -21.72
C ILE A 85 -8.95 -11.69 -22.88
N GLU A 86 -9.74 -12.73 -22.57
CA GLU A 86 -10.50 -13.47 -23.58
C GLU A 86 -11.81 -12.75 -23.95
N ALA A 87 -12.31 -12.98 -25.17
CA ALA A 87 -13.57 -12.39 -25.61
C ALA A 87 -14.74 -12.91 -24.75
N GLY A 88 -15.49 -11.99 -24.13
CA GLY A 88 -16.60 -12.33 -23.23
C GLY A 88 -16.18 -12.55 -21.77
N GLU A 89 -14.88 -12.47 -21.46
CA GLU A 89 -14.39 -12.47 -20.08
C GLU A 89 -14.83 -11.19 -19.36
N GLU A 90 -15.22 -11.32 -18.09
CA GLU A 90 -15.58 -10.19 -17.26
C GLU A 90 -14.34 -9.37 -16.87
N LEU A 91 -14.47 -8.04 -16.98
CA LEU A 91 -13.45 -7.11 -16.53
C LEU A 91 -13.75 -6.71 -15.08
N CYS A 92 -12.76 -6.89 -14.20
CA CYS A 92 -12.89 -6.59 -12.78
C CYS A 92 -11.77 -5.66 -12.31
N ILE A 93 -12.13 -4.72 -11.43
CA ILE A 93 -11.19 -3.84 -10.72
C ILE A 93 -11.12 -4.24 -9.24
N SER A 94 -10.16 -3.69 -8.50
CA SER A 94 -10.20 -3.74 -7.04
C SER A 94 -11.06 -2.59 -6.50
N TYR A 95 -11.90 -2.88 -5.51
CA TYR A 95 -12.64 -1.87 -4.73
C TYR A 95 -11.93 -1.52 -3.42
N ILE A 96 -10.88 -2.27 -3.08
CA ILE A 96 -9.98 -2.01 -1.96
C ILE A 96 -8.63 -1.54 -2.50
N GLU A 97 -7.83 -0.96 -1.64
CA GLU A 97 -6.47 -0.55 -1.95
C GLU A 97 -5.65 -1.73 -2.50
N SER A 98 -4.80 -1.46 -3.51
CA SER A 98 -4.03 -2.51 -4.19
C SER A 98 -3.13 -3.27 -3.23
N GLU A 99 -2.59 -2.59 -2.22
CA GLU A 99 -1.71 -3.18 -1.22
C GLU A 99 -2.46 -4.10 -0.24
N LEU A 100 -3.78 -3.96 -0.10
CA LEU A 100 -4.59 -4.90 0.69
C LEU A 100 -4.88 -6.19 -0.08
N LEU A 101 -4.61 -6.24 -1.39
CA LEU A 101 -4.86 -7.44 -2.17
C LEU A 101 -3.97 -8.61 -1.76
N CYS A 102 -2.78 -8.36 -1.20
CA CYS A 102 -1.92 -9.39 -0.65
C CYS A 102 -2.30 -9.82 0.78
N ALA A 103 -3.15 -9.06 1.48
CA ALA A 103 -3.58 -9.38 2.84
C ALA A 103 -4.48 -10.63 2.86
N PRO A 104 -4.60 -11.33 4.01
CA PRO A 104 -5.50 -12.47 4.18
C PRO A 104 -6.96 -12.18 3.81
N THR A 105 -7.70 -13.24 3.48
CA THR A 105 -9.09 -13.15 2.98
C THR A 105 -10.04 -12.45 3.95
N SER A 106 -9.87 -12.64 5.26
CA SER A 106 -10.64 -11.96 6.30
C SER A 106 -10.48 -10.44 6.25
N LEU A 107 -9.24 -9.95 6.20
CA LEU A 107 -8.95 -8.51 6.07
C LEU A 107 -9.48 -7.94 4.76
N ARG A 108 -9.25 -8.61 3.62
CA ARG A 108 -9.82 -8.15 2.33
C ARG A 108 -11.34 -8.04 2.37
N SER A 109 -12.00 -9.00 3.01
CA SER A 109 -13.46 -9.02 3.14
C SER A 109 -13.97 -7.91 4.04
N GLN A 110 -13.25 -7.60 5.13
CA GLN A 110 -13.55 -6.48 6.01
C GLN A 110 -13.37 -5.14 5.30
N SER A 111 -12.25 -4.95 4.59
CA SER A 111 -11.94 -3.72 3.85
C SER A 111 -12.87 -3.48 2.67
N LEU A 112 -13.38 -4.54 2.02
CA LEU A 112 -14.31 -4.39 0.90
C LEU A 112 -15.54 -3.59 1.30
N ASN A 113 -16.06 -3.81 2.53
CA ASN A 113 -17.19 -3.06 3.09
C ASN A 113 -18.30 -2.77 2.05
N ARG A 114 -18.85 -3.84 1.46
CA ARG A 114 -19.96 -3.79 0.50
C ARG A 114 -21.04 -4.79 0.89
N ASP A 115 -22.21 -4.60 0.30
CA ASP A 115 -23.40 -5.43 0.54
C ASP A 115 -23.31 -6.80 -0.22
N PHE A 116 -22.10 -7.28 -0.51
CA PHE A 116 -21.82 -8.58 -1.15
C PHE A 116 -20.51 -9.19 -0.60
N ARG A 117 -20.34 -10.51 -0.79
CA ARG A 117 -19.09 -11.23 -0.51
C ARG A 117 -18.33 -11.51 -1.80
N CYS A 118 -17.02 -11.28 -1.81
CA CYS A 118 -16.20 -11.52 -3.00
C CYS A 118 -16.11 -13.03 -3.29
N GLY A 119 -16.55 -13.44 -4.49
CA GLY A 119 -16.48 -14.82 -4.98
C GLY A 119 -15.34 -15.10 -5.95
N CYS A 120 -14.32 -14.23 -6.01
CA CYS A 120 -13.20 -14.42 -6.95
C CYS A 120 -12.36 -15.66 -6.62
N ARG A 121 -11.53 -16.11 -7.57
CA ARG A 121 -10.63 -17.26 -7.40
C ARG A 121 -9.77 -17.15 -6.14
N LYS A 122 -9.20 -15.97 -5.88
CA LYS A 122 -8.34 -15.71 -4.70
C LYS A 122 -9.08 -15.90 -3.37
N CYS A 123 -10.37 -15.58 -3.31
CA CYS A 123 -11.18 -15.76 -2.09
C CYS A 123 -11.82 -17.15 -1.97
N THR A 124 -11.94 -17.89 -3.07
CA THR A 124 -12.62 -19.20 -3.10
C THR A 124 -11.67 -20.38 -3.15
N THR A 125 -10.39 -20.16 -3.42
CA THR A 125 -9.36 -21.22 -3.46
C THR A 125 -9.25 -21.88 -2.08
N PRO A 126 -9.63 -23.17 -1.95
CA PRO A 126 -9.53 -23.90 -0.69
C PRO A 126 -8.07 -24.14 -0.33
N GLY A 127 -7.67 -23.84 0.90
CA GLY A 127 -6.34 -24.19 1.42
C GLY A 127 -5.35 -23.03 1.56
N GLN A 128 -5.73 -21.79 1.26
CA GLN A 128 -5.21 -20.69 2.07
C GLN A 128 -6.01 -20.74 3.37
N PRO A 129 -5.40 -21.04 4.52
CA PRO A 129 -6.08 -20.85 5.79
C PRO A 129 -6.66 -19.44 5.80
N ASP A 130 -7.74 -19.20 6.53
CA ASP A 130 -7.86 -17.85 7.08
C ASP A 130 -6.68 -17.76 8.05
N GLU A 131 -5.51 -17.36 7.54
CA GLU A 131 -4.21 -17.49 8.20
C GLU A 131 -4.19 -16.75 9.54
N LEU A 132 -5.14 -15.83 9.71
CA LEU A 132 -5.39 -15.04 10.90
C LEU A 132 -6.79 -15.26 11.49
N ALA A 133 -7.51 -16.33 11.11
CA ALA A 133 -8.77 -16.69 11.77
C ALA A 133 -8.54 -16.75 13.28
N PRO A 134 -9.44 -16.15 14.08
CA PRO A 134 -9.25 -16.09 15.52
C PRO A 134 -9.12 -17.50 16.08
N ASP A 135 -7.91 -17.86 16.54
CA ASP A 135 -7.73 -19.01 17.39
C ASP A 135 -8.33 -18.66 18.75
N GLU A 136 -9.13 -19.56 19.33
CA GLU A 136 -9.68 -19.36 20.67
C GLU A 136 -8.54 -19.19 21.68
N GLY A 137 -8.31 -17.93 22.12
CA GLY A 137 -7.29 -17.60 23.13
C GLY A 137 -6.06 -16.82 22.64
N THR A 138 -5.97 -16.47 21.36
CA THR A 138 -4.90 -15.61 20.82
C THR A 138 -5.44 -14.23 20.43
N GLU A 139 -4.85 -13.19 21.00
CA GLU A 139 -5.14 -11.80 20.63
C GLU A 139 -4.14 -11.36 19.56
N ARG A 140 -4.64 -10.95 18.39
CA ARG A 140 -3.79 -10.51 17.28
C ARG A 140 -3.84 -8.99 17.16
N THR A 141 -2.68 -8.36 17.21
CA THR A 141 -2.52 -6.91 17.01
C THR A 141 -1.83 -6.69 15.68
N PHE A 142 -2.38 -5.82 14.83
CA PHE A 142 -1.77 -5.48 13.55
C PHE A 142 -0.87 -4.26 13.71
N MET A 143 0.40 -4.42 13.37
CA MET A 143 1.31 -3.28 13.28
C MET A 143 0.91 -2.43 12.06
N ARG A 144 0.61 -1.15 12.29
CA ARG A 144 0.25 -0.19 11.24
C ARG A 144 1.38 0.79 11.04
N VAL A 145 1.86 0.91 9.80
CA VAL A 145 2.86 1.90 9.42
C VAL A 145 2.12 3.02 8.69
N ASP A 146 1.63 3.98 9.46
CA ASP A 146 0.92 5.13 8.95
C ASP A 146 1.84 6.33 8.67
N ALA A 147 1.24 7.42 8.20
CA ALA A 147 1.96 8.66 7.89
C ALA A 147 2.68 9.25 9.13
N GLN A 148 2.18 9.02 10.34
CA GLN A 148 2.81 9.52 11.56
C GLN A 148 4.07 8.71 11.89
N VAL A 149 4.01 7.38 11.76
CA VAL A 149 5.19 6.51 11.91
C VAL A 149 6.26 6.89 10.89
N GLN A 150 5.87 7.09 9.62
CA GLN A 150 6.79 7.51 8.57
C GLN A 150 7.41 8.90 8.83
N ALA A 151 6.62 9.85 9.33
CA ALA A 151 7.10 11.17 9.71
C ALA A 151 8.12 11.09 10.86
N ASN A 152 7.83 10.29 11.89
CA ASN A 152 8.72 10.08 13.02
C ASN A 152 10.06 9.46 12.60
N LEU A 153 10.01 8.41 11.76
CA LEU A 153 11.22 7.80 11.19
C LEU A 153 12.02 8.79 10.35
N SER A 154 11.33 9.69 9.63
CA SER A 154 11.97 10.71 8.78
C SER A 154 12.75 11.77 9.57
N LEU A 155 12.45 11.95 10.86
CA LEU A 155 13.18 12.86 11.75
C LEU A 155 14.50 12.26 12.28
N LEU A 156 14.63 10.93 12.26
CA LEU A 156 15.85 10.25 12.71
C LEU A 156 17.00 10.43 11.72
N PRO A 157 18.26 10.53 12.18
CA PRO A 157 19.44 10.40 11.32
C PRO A 157 19.40 9.11 10.50
N ALA A 158 20.00 9.12 9.31
CA ALA A 158 19.87 8.00 8.37
C ALA A 158 20.33 6.64 8.95
N GLU A 159 21.42 6.61 9.73
CA GLU A 159 21.89 5.37 10.36
C GLU A 159 20.89 4.84 11.40
N GLU A 160 20.46 5.69 12.33
CA GLU A 160 19.45 5.36 13.36
C GLU A 160 18.11 4.92 12.74
N ARG A 161 17.75 5.52 11.59
CA ARG A 161 16.55 5.14 10.84
C ARG A 161 16.64 3.74 10.26
N VAL A 162 17.79 3.34 9.74
CA VAL A 162 18.01 1.96 9.25
C VAL A 162 17.86 0.97 10.40
N GLU A 163 18.45 1.27 11.55
CA GLU A 163 18.36 0.42 12.75
C GLU A 163 16.92 0.32 13.27
N ALA A 164 16.21 1.44 13.40
CA ALA A 164 14.82 1.47 13.86
C ALA A 164 13.89 0.67 12.94
N VAL A 165 14.06 0.80 11.62
CA VAL A 165 13.29 0.01 10.65
C VAL A 165 13.63 -1.48 10.74
N GLN A 166 14.91 -1.85 10.90
CA GLN A 166 15.30 -3.26 11.06
C GLN A 166 14.68 -3.88 12.31
N ALA A 167 14.64 -3.12 13.41
CA ALA A 167 13.99 -3.53 14.64
C ALA A 167 12.48 -3.72 14.43
N ALA A 168 11.80 -2.76 13.77
CA ALA A 168 10.38 -2.86 13.43
C ALA A 168 10.06 -4.09 12.56
N LEU A 169 10.84 -4.33 11.51
CA LEU A 169 10.73 -5.50 10.63
C LEU A 169 11.02 -6.82 11.34
N ALA A 170 11.71 -6.79 12.49
CA ALA A 170 11.98 -7.95 13.33
C ALA A 170 10.96 -8.09 14.50
N GLY A 171 9.93 -7.23 14.56
CA GLY A 171 8.93 -7.23 15.63
C GLY A 171 9.43 -6.64 16.95
N GLN A 172 10.55 -5.92 16.94
CA GLN A 172 11.20 -5.31 18.11
C GLN A 172 10.89 -3.81 18.15
N MET A 173 9.64 -3.44 18.37
CA MET A 173 9.28 -2.03 18.62
C MET A 173 9.32 -1.76 20.13
N GLY A 174 9.94 -0.64 20.53
CA GLY A 174 9.92 -0.19 21.91
C GLY A 174 8.48 0.05 22.38
N ASP A 175 8.20 -0.37 23.61
CA ASP A 175 6.88 -0.43 24.27
C ASP A 175 6.29 0.97 24.59
N GLU A 176 6.27 1.89 23.62
CA GLU A 176 5.84 3.29 23.78
C GLU A 176 4.56 3.63 23.01
N SER A 177 3.63 2.69 22.84
CA SER A 177 2.24 3.03 22.55
C SER A 177 1.33 2.51 23.67
N GLU A 178 1.22 3.29 24.74
CA GLU A 178 -0.01 3.27 25.53
C GLU A 178 -1.16 3.57 24.55
N GLY A 179 -2.12 2.65 24.47
CA GLY A 179 -3.24 2.75 23.55
C GLY A 179 -4.06 4.00 23.82
N GLU A 180 -4.02 4.96 22.89
CA GLU A 180 -5.10 5.92 22.74
C GLU A 180 -6.25 5.18 22.04
N GLU A 181 -7.17 4.65 22.84
CA GLU A 181 -8.52 4.34 22.37
C GLU A 181 -9.14 5.65 21.87
N GLU A 182 -9.13 5.88 20.56
CA GLU A 182 -9.98 6.89 19.94
C GLU A 182 -11.45 6.48 20.15
N SER A 183 -12.06 6.99 21.21
CA SER A 183 -13.50 6.98 21.39
C SER A 183 -14.13 7.90 20.34
N GLU A 184 -14.96 7.32 19.47
CA GLU A 184 -15.77 8.06 18.50
C GLU A 184 -16.59 9.16 19.21
N GLU A 185 -16.29 10.43 18.92
CA GLU A 185 -17.11 11.57 19.34
C GLU A 185 -18.45 11.56 18.57
N GLU A 186 -19.50 11.01 19.17
CA GLU A 186 -20.88 11.32 18.79
C GLU A 186 -21.26 12.71 19.32
N GLY A 187 -21.45 13.67 18.40
CA GLY A 187 -21.92 15.02 18.70
C GLY A 187 -23.37 15.06 19.21
N GLU A 188 -23.55 15.81 20.30
CA GLU A 188 -24.77 16.01 21.11
C GLU A 188 -25.98 16.63 20.38
N GLY A 189 -27.19 16.37 20.91
CA GLY A 189 -28.43 17.01 20.46
C GLY A 189 -29.78 16.67 21.14
N VAL A 190 -29.85 16.66 22.49
CA VAL A 190 -30.92 17.21 23.38
C VAL A 190 -32.38 16.65 23.43
N GLU A 191 -32.74 16.27 24.67
CA GLU A 191 -34.02 16.25 25.46
C GLU A 191 -35.18 15.26 25.25
N SER A 192 -35.50 14.51 26.32
CA SER A 192 -36.74 14.70 27.12
C SER A 192 -36.90 13.71 28.31
N SER A 193 -36.69 14.23 29.53
CA SER A 193 -37.55 14.19 30.75
C SER A 193 -37.92 12.88 31.52
N ARG A 194 -37.83 13.02 32.88
CA ARG A 194 -38.49 12.33 34.02
C ARG A 194 -37.93 10.96 34.46
N GLU A 195 -37.77 10.56 35.72
CA GLU A 195 -38.10 11.00 37.11
C GLU A 195 -37.17 10.15 38.04
N VAL A 196 -36.39 10.72 38.98
CA VAL A 196 -36.63 10.85 40.44
C VAL A 196 -36.59 9.55 41.28
N HIS A 197 -35.78 9.58 42.36
CA HIS A 197 -35.52 8.61 43.46
C HIS A 197 -34.33 7.66 43.25
N GLY A 198 -33.37 7.48 44.16
CA GLY A 198 -33.13 7.95 45.53
C GLY A 198 -31.98 7.08 46.09
N THR A 199 -30.95 7.68 46.65
CA THR A 199 -29.86 6.96 47.35
C THR A 199 -30.35 6.45 48.71
N PRO A 200 -29.71 5.41 49.29
CA PRO A 200 -28.63 5.72 50.21
C PRO A 200 -27.41 4.79 50.16
N ARG A 201 -26.29 5.39 50.56
CA ARG A 201 -24.98 4.81 50.85
C ARG A 201 -24.96 4.24 52.27
N LYS A 202 -24.12 3.22 52.51
CA LYS A 202 -23.48 2.70 53.76
C LYS A 202 -23.56 1.16 53.76
N GLU A 203 -22.60 0.37 54.23
CA GLU A 203 -21.42 0.57 55.07
C GLU A 203 -20.50 -0.66 54.86
N GLY A 204 -19.23 -0.56 55.27
CA GLY A 204 -18.19 -1.55 55.01
C GLY A 204 -18.36 -2.90 55.74
N GLY A 205 -17.63 -3.88 55.22
CA GLY A 205 -17.37 -5.17 55.84
C GLY A 205 -16.03 -5.70 55.35
N GLU A 206 -15.09 -5.86 56.28
CA GLU A 206 -13.75 -6.41 56.10
C GLU A 206 -13.77 -7.91 55.78
N GLY A 207 -12.71 -8.39 55.13
CA GLY A 207 -12.18 -9.74 55.36
C GLY A 207 -12.53 -10.78 54.30
N GLY A 208 -11.57 -11.09 53.44
CA GLY A 208 -11.64 -12.26 52.58
C GLY A 208 -10.52 -12.31 51.57
N ALA A 209 -9.34 -12.76 51.99
CA ALA A 209 -8.30 -13.21 51.06
C ALA A 209 -8.90 -14.33 50.19
N SER A 210 -9.12 -14.04 48.91
CA SER A 210 -9.43 -15.07 47.91
C SER A 210 -8.36 -15.02 46.83
N ALA A 211 -7.52 -16.05 46.86
CA ALA A 211 -6.75 -16.47 45.71
C ALA A 211 -7.72 -16.86 44.59
N LYS A 212 -7.83 -16.02 43.56
CA LYS A 212 -8.33 -16.33 42.21
C LYS A 212 -8.32 -15.05 41.39
N ASP A 213 -7.18 -14.75 40.80
CA ASP A 213 -7.06 -13.95 39.57
C ASP A 213 -5.70 -14.28 38.94
N ALA A 214 -5.48 -15.57 38.67
CA ALA A 214 -4.60 -15.95 37.57
C ALA A 214 -5.39 -15.64 36.30
N LYS A 215 -5.37 -14.37 35.87
CA LYS A 215 -5.81 -13.98 34.53
C LYS A 215 -5.05 -14.87 33.56
N ASP A 216 -5.77 -15.69 32.80
CA ASP A 216 -5.28 -16.32 31.59
C ASP A 216 -4.64 -15.22 30.75
N LYS A 217 -3.30 -15.13 30.74
CA LYS A 217 -2.56 -14.30 29.79
C LYS A 217 -2.80 -14.95 28.43
N LYS A 218 -3.76 -14.41 27.67
CA LYS A 218 -3.90 -14.75 26.26
C LYS A 218 -2.57 -14.47 25.59
N ALA A 219 -2.13 -15.38 24.72
CA ALA A 219 -0.94 -15.14 23.92
C ALA A 219 -1.26 -13.99 22.96
N SER A 220 -0.46 -12.93 23.00
CA SER A 220 -0.47 -11.84 22.03
C SER A 220 0.42 -12.19 20.85
N VAL A 221 -0.09 -11.96 19.63
CA VAL A 221 0.65 -12.11 18.39
C VAL A 221 0.57 -10.80 17.63
N THR A 222 1.71 -10.19 17.37
CA THR A 222 1.79 -9.00 16.52
C THR A 222 1.97 -9.43 15.07
N VAL A 223 1.11 -8.95 14.18
CA VAL A 223 1.14 -9.25 12.75
C VAL A 223 1.60 -8.00 12.00
N LEU A 224 2.66 -8.14 11.21
CA LEU A 224 3.09 -7.12 10.26
C LEU A 224 2.65 -7.53 8.86
N LEU A 225 1.75 -6.76 8.26
CA LEU A 225 1.32 -7.02 6.89
C LEU A 225 2.44 -6.66 5.92
N GLY A 226 2.48 -7.36 4.78
CA GLY A 226 3.48 -7.12 3.76
C GLY A 226 3.50 -5.67 3.27
N LYS A 227 2.34 -5.01 3.17
CA LYS A 227 2.23 -3.57 2.86
C LYS A 227 3.05 -2.72 3.84
N ASP A 228 2.77 -2.84 5.13
CA ASP A 228 3.44 -2.08 6.19
C ASP A 228 4.95 -2.38 6.18
N ALA A 229 5.33 -3.63 5.94
CA ALA A 229 6.72 -4.01 5.78
C ALA A 229 7.38 -3.40 4.52
N GLN A 230 6.63 -3.18 3.43
CA GLN A 230 7.14 -2.49 2.25
C GLN A 230 7.36 -1.01 2.52
N GLU A 231 6.43 -0.32 3.20
CA GLU A 231 6.60 1.08 3.60
C GLU A 231 7.87 1.29 4.44
N LEU A 232 8.08 0.41 5.43
CA LEU A 232 9.31 0.38 6.22
C LEU A 232 10.56 0.18 5.34
N ARG A 233 10.52 -0.78 4.42
CA ARG A 233 11.65 -1.05 3.50
C ARG A 233 11.95 0.11 2.56
N VAL A 234 10.95 0.87 2.10
CA VAL A 234 11.16 2.10 1.33
C VAL A 234 11.98 3.11 2.16
N VAL A 235 11.57 3.33 3.42
CA VAL A 235 12.28 4.22 4.35
C VAL A 235 13.72 3.75 4.58
N GLN A 236 13.92 2.45 4.79
CA GLN A 236 15.26 1.85 4.95
C GLN A 236 16.13 2.05 3.71
N ALA A 237 15.60 1.76 2.52
CA ALA A 237 16.35 1.85 1.27
C ALA A 237 16.78 3.29 0.98
N MET A 238 15.89 4.26 1.22
CA MET A 238 16.21 5.68 1.09
C MET A 238 17.30 6.12 2.07
N ALA A 239 17.25 5.68 3.33
CA ALA A 239 18.28 5.99 4.32
C ALA A 239 19.64 5.40 3.93
N LEU A 240 19.67 4.15 3.42
CA LEU A 240 20.89 3.54 2.90
C LEU A 240 21.46 4.32 1.69
N MET A 241 20.60 4.83 0.80
CA MET A 241 21.05 5.69 -0.30
C MET A 241 21.64 7.02 0.20
N GLN A 242 21.06 7.63 1.24
CA GLN A 242 21.60 8.85 1.87
C GLN A 242 23.00 8.63 2.46
N LEU A 243 23.24 7.43 2.99
CA LEU A 243 24.53 7.01 3.55
C LEU A 243 25.55 6.59 2.47
N GLY A 244 25.17 6.60 1.18
CA GLY A 244 26.02 6.12 0.08
C GLY A 244 26.18 4.59 0.04
N ARG A 245 25.39 3.84 0.81
CA ARG A 245 25.40 2.36 0.88
C ARG A 245 24.53 1.78 -0.24
N HIS A 246 24.85 2.09 -1.49
CA HIS A 246 23.96 1.81 -2.63
C HIS A 246 23.80 0.31 -2.91
N SER A 247 24.82 -0.52 -2.69
CA SER A 247 24.69 -1.99 -2.80
C SER A 247 23.67 -2.57 -1.82
N GLU A 248 23.60 -2.06 -0.59
CA GLU A 248 22.62 -2.52 0.40
C GLU A 248 21.22 -2.00 0.06
N ALA A 249 21.10 -0.73 -0.33
CA ALA A 249 19.85 -0.15 -0.81
C ALA A 249 19.28 -0.92 -2.01
N LEU A 250 20.12 -1.32 -2.96
CA LEU A 250 19.74 -2.13 -4.12
C LEU A 250 19.10 -3.46 -3.70
N SER A 251 19.66 -4.15 -2.70
CA SER A 251 19.09 -5.38 -2.16
C SER A 251 17.68 -5.16 -1.59
N VAL A 252 17.48 -4.05 -0.87
CA VAL A 252 16.15 -3.70 -0.32
C VAL A 252 15.16 -3.37 -1.44
N TRP A 253 15.56 -2.57 -2.45
CA TRP A 253 14.70 -2.26 -3.61
C TRP A 253 14.32 -3.50 -4.43
N ARG A 254 15.26 -4.45 -4.58
CA ARG A 254 14.97 -5.73 -5.24
C ARG A 254 13.97 -6.58 -4.46
N ARG A 255 14.06 -6.61 -3.12
CA ARG A 255 13.06 -7.27 -2.27
C ARG A 255 11.67 -6.62 -2.38
N LEU A 256 11.61 -5.29 -2.44
CA LEU A 256 10.36 -4.55 -2.67
C LEU A 256 9.73 -4.93 -4.02
N ALA A 257 10.54 -4.98 -5.09
CA ALA A 257 10.10 -5.40 -6.41
C ALA A 257 9.67 -6.87 -6.45
N ALA A 258 10.42 -7.77 -5.79
CA ALA A 258 10.08 -9.19 -5.68
C ALA A 258 8.72 -9.37 -4.99
N PHE A 259 8.52 -8.69 -3.86
CA PHE A 259 7.23 -8.73 -3.16
C PHE A 259 6.08 -8.30 -4.06
N SER A 260 6.21 -7.13 -4.72
CA SER A 260 5.18 -6.61 -5.63
C SER A 260 4.89 -7.59 -6.77
N CYS A 261 5.93 -8.19 -7.35
CA CYS A 261 5.78 -9.17 -8.44
C CYS A 261 5.08 -10.46 -8.03
N HIS A 262 5.25 -10.90 -6.78
CA HIS A 262 4.73 -12.18 -6.29
C HIS A 262 3.39 -12.08 -5.59
N HIS A 263 3.07 -10.94 -4.97
CA HIS A 263 1.91 -10.79 -4.08
C HIS A 263 0.88 -9.76 -4.56
N CYS A 264 1.29 -8.79 -5.39
CA CYS A 264 0.40 -7.76 -5.95
C CYS A 264 -0.09 -8.13 -7.35
N PRO A 265 -1.11 -7.43 -7.89
CA PRO A 265 -1.55 -7.63 -9.27
C PRO A 265 -0.43 -7.41 -10.29
N PRO A 266 -0.52 -8.01 -11.48
CA PRO A 266 0.45 -7.78 -12.55
C PRO A 266 0.65 -6.29 -12.85
N PHE A 267 1.92 -5.89 -12.96
CA PHE A 267 2.32 -4.51 -13.19
C PHE A 267 1.71 -3.51 -12.20
N ASP A 268 1.68 -3.90 -10.91
CA ASP A 268 1.38 -2.99 -9.82
C ASP A 268 2.19 -1.68 -9.95
N GLU A 269 1.54 -0.56 -9.64
CA GLU A 269 2.07 0.78 -9.93
C GLU A 269 3.37 1.09 -9.19
N ALA A 270 3.58 0.49 -8.02
CA ALA A 270 4.80 0.67 -7.23
C ALA A 270 6.04 0.02 -7.90
N LEU A 271 5.85 -0.97 -8.78
CA LEU A 271 6.96 -1.66 -9.43
C LEU A 271 7.85 -0.71 -10.25
N ALA A 272 7.25 0.32 -10.86
CA ALA A 272 7.98 1.31 -11.62
C ALA A 272 8.90 2.17 -10.75
N VAL A 273 8.48 2.54 -9.52
CA VAL A 273 9.36 3.28 -8.59
C VAL A 273 10.45 2.37 -8.04
N TYR A 274 10.14 1.13 -7.68
CA TYR A 274 11.15 0.18 -7.17
C TYR A 274 12.23 -0.10 -8.22
N ALA A 275 11.84 -0.32 -9.48
CA ALA A 275 12.77 -0.47 -10.60
C ALA A 275 13.60 0.79 -10.84
N SER A 276 12.99 1.97 -10.73
CA SER A 276 13.71 3.25 -10.89
C SER A 276 14.79 3.42 -9.82
N GLN A 277 14.46 3.18 -8.55
CA GLN A 277 15.40 3.33 -7.44
C GLN A 277 16.48 2.24 -7.44
N ALA A 278 16.14 1.00 -7.83
CA ALA A 278 17.12 -0.07 -8.07
C ALA A 278 18.12 0.33 -9.17
N ALA A 279 17.64 0.91 -10.27
CA ALA A 279 18.51 1.42 -11.33
C ALA A 279 19.45 2.53 -10.83
N LEU A 280 18.95 3.49 -10.05
CA LEU A 280 19.78 4.54 -9.47
C LEU A 280 20.88 3.97 -8.57
N CYS A 281 20.56 2.99 -7.71
CA CYS A 281 21.57 2.33 -6.88
C CYS A 281 22.63 1.62 -7.73
N ALA A 282 22.23 0.85 -8.74
CA ALA A 282 23.14 0.14 -9.64
C ALA A 282 24.04 1.10 -10.44
N LEU A 283 23.50 2.23 -10.91
CA LEU A 283 24.27 3.28 -11.58
C LEU A 283 25.25 3.98 -10.64
N SER A 284 24.87 4.24 -9.38
CA SER A 284 25.76 4.83 -8.39
C SER A 284 26.93 3.90 -8.05
N GLU A 285 26.68 2.61 -7.86
CA GLU A 285 27.74 1.60 -7.69
C GLU A 285 28.66 1.54 -8.91
N ALA A 286 28.08 1.62 -10.12
CA ALA A 286 28.87 1.66 -11.34
C ALA A 286 29.77 2.89 -11.44
N ALA A 287 29.25 4.06 -11.09
CA ALA A 287 30.01 5.30 -11.06
C ALA A 287 31.17 5.21 -10.04
N ALA A 288 30.93 4.61 -8.86
CA ALA A 288 31.96 4.41 -7.85
C ALA A 288 33.03 3.39 -8.29
N ALA A 289 32.65 2.31 -8.99
CA ALA A 289 33.55 1.25 -9.42
C ALA A 289 34.51 1.65 -10.56
N THR A 290 34.19 2.69 -11.34
CA THR A 290 35.05 3.20 -12.43
C THR A 290 36.40 3.79 -11.99
N ALA A 291 36.73 3.74 -10.70
CA ALA A 291 38.06 4.06 -10.17
C ALA A 291 39.06 2.87 -10.15
N GLY A 292 38.68 1.62 -10.48
CA GLY A 292 39.66 0.53 -10.32
C GLY A 292 39.46 -0.85 -10.95
N ASP A 293 38.27 -1.34 -11.30
CA ASP A 293 38.13 -2.76 -11.69
C ASP A 293 37.20 -3.07 -12.87
N ALA A 294 37.59 -4.10 -13.63
CA ALA A 294 37.06 -4.48 -14.94
C ALA A 294 35.90 -5.50 -14.87
N HIS A 295 34.74 -5.06 -14.40
CA HIS A 295 33.44 -5.65 -14.72
C HIS A 295 32.45 -4.51 -14.92
N PRO A 296 31.53 -4.52 -15.91
CA PRO A 296 30.60 -3.41 -16.12
C PRO A 296 29.30 -3.62 -15.31
N PRO A 297 29.15 -3.03 -14.11
CA PRO A 297 27.85 -2.94 -13.41
C PRO A 297 26.76 -2.18 -14.21
N GLY A 298 27.12 -1.55 -15.34
CA GLY A 298 26.19 -0.81 -16.20
C GLY A 298 25.16 -1.65 -16.97
N GLN A 299 25.36 -2.96 -17.17
CA GLN A 299 24.38 -3.79 -17.89
C GLN A 299 23.12 -4.06 -17.04
N ALA A 300 23.30 -4.38 -15.76
CA ALA A 300 22.18 -4.59 -14.84
C ALA A 300 21.40 -3.29 -14.58
N ALA A 301 22.10 -2.15 -14.49
CA ALA A 301 21.48 -0.84 -14.34
C ALA A 301 20.50 -0.51 -15.49
N GLY A 302 20.93 -0.76 -16.74
CA GLY A 302 20.08 -0.51 -17.91
C GLY A 302 18.84 -1.41 -17.97
N GLU A 303 18.95 -2.64 -17.49
CA GLU A 303 17.82 -3.58 -17.37
C GLU A 303 16.75 -3.04 -16.40
N TYR A 304 17.15 -2.51 -15.23
CA TYR A 304 16.19 -1.91 -14.29
C TYR A 304 15.49 -0.66 -14.84
N VAL A 305 16.20 0.21 -15.55
CA VAL A 305 15.57 1.38 -16.21
C VAL A 305 14.53 0.91 -17.23
N ALA A 306 14.84 -0.14 -18.00
CA ALA A 306 13.91 -0.69 -18.98
C ALA A 306 12.66 -1.28 -18.30
N LEU A 307 12.85 -2.02 -17.19
CA LEU A 307 11.77 -2.56 -16.37
C LEU A 307 10.88 -1.47 -15.78
N ALA A 308 11.47 -0.35 -15.32
CA ALA A 308 10.70 0.78 -14.80
C ALA A 308 9.78 1.40 -15.86
N VAL A 309 10.32 1.66 -17.05
CA VAL A 309 9.57 2.23 -18.18
C VAL A 309 8.47 1.26 -18.64
N GLU A 310 8.79 -0.04 -18.74
CA GLU A 310 7.84 -1.07 -19.15
C GLU A 310 6.71 -1.24 -18.14
N ALA A 311 7.02 -1.33 -16.83
CA ALA A 311 6.03 -1.48 -15.78
C ALA A 311 5.07 -0.28 -15.74
N HIS A 312 5.61 0.95 -15.83
CA HIS A 312 4.75 2.13 -15.90
C HIS A 312 3.87 2.15 -17.14
N ARG A 313 4.43 1.82 -18.30
CA ARG A 313 3.66 1.78 -19.56
C ARG A 313 2.55 0.73 -19.51
N ALA A 314 2.81 -0.42 -18.88
CA ALA A 314 1.83 -1.48 -18.67
C ALA A 314 0.69 -1.04 -17.74
N ALA A 315 1.03 -0.40 -16.62
CA ALA A 315 0.05 0.06 -15.63
C ALA A 315 -0.78 1.26 -16.13
N CYS A 316 -0.12 2.23 -16.78
CA CYS A 316 -0.73 3.49 -17.22
C CYS A 316 -1.38 3.39 -18.61
N GLY A 317 -0.89 2.48 -19.47
CA GLY A 317 -1.33 2.36 -20.87
C GLY A 317 -0.83 3.50 -21.78
N ALA A 318 0.09 4.35 -21.30
CA ALA A 318 0.63 5.49 -22.03
C ALA A 318 2.14 5.66 -21.83
N ASP A 319 2.81 6.31 -22.79
CA ASP A 319 4.25 6.61 -22.72
C ASP A 319 4.49 7.95 -21.99
N LEU A 320 4.20 7.97 -20.69
CA LEU A 320 4.29 9.17 -19.84
C LEU A 320 5.36 9.08 -18.75
N PHE A 321 6.19 8.03 -18.77
CA PHE A 321 7.16 7.75 -17.71
C PHE A 321 8.05 8.94 -17.37
N GLN A 322 8.65 9.58 -18.39
CA GLN A 322 9.54 10.72 -18.18
C GLN A 322 8.84 11.93 -17.56
N TRP A 323 7.60 12.18 -17.96
CA TRP A 323 6.82 13.27 -17.37
C TRP A 323 6.44 12.93 -15.93
N ARG A 324 5.99 11.69 -15.69
CA ARG A 324 5.50 11.23 -14.40
C ARG A 324 6.62 11.18 -13.35
N TYR A 325 7.74 10.53 -13.65
CA TYR A 325 8.83 10.29 -12.68
C TYR A 325 9.93 11.36 -12.69
N ARG A 326 9.75 12.48 -13.39
CA ARG A 326 10.74 13.57 -13.42
C ARG A 326 11.10 14.04 -12.01
N ARG A 327 10.07 14.41 -11.23
CA ARG A 327 10.25 14.96 -9.88
C ARG A 327 10.82 13.92 -8.92
N GLU A 328 10.32 12.68 -8.99
CA GLU A 328 10.85 11.56 -8.22
C GLU A 328 12.37 11.43 -8.36
N LEU A 329 12.89 11.53 -9.60
CA LEU A 329 14.33 11.46 -9.84
C LEU A 329 15.07 12.74 -9.47
N GLU A 330 14.47 13.92 -9.66
CA GLU A 330 15.07 15.20 -9.27
C GLU A 330 15.35 15.23 -7.76
N GLU A 331 14.41 14.76 -6.94
CA GLU A 331 14.48 14.70 -5.47
C GLU A 331 15.37 13.55 -4.94
N SER A 332 15.66 12.53 -5.76
CA SER A 332 16.53 11.43 -5.34
C SER A 332 17.93 11.91 -4.96
N VAL A 333 18.58 11.21 -4.03
CA VAL A 333 19.92 11.59 -3.52
C VAL A 333 21.07 11.22 -4.45
N ALA A 334 20.79 10.63 -5.62
CA ALA A 334 21.79 10.26 -6.61
C ALA A 334 22.51 11.48 -7.21
N SER A 335 23.72 11.28 -7.73
CA SER A 335 24.50 12.36 -8.37
C SER A 335 23.85 12.82 -9.68
N ALA A 336 24.23 14.01 -10.15
CA ALA A 336 23.74 14.55 -11.41
C ALA A 336 24.11 13.67 -12.62
N GLU A 337 25.30 13.06 -12.58
CA GLU A 337 25.80 12.14 -13.62
C GLU A 337 24.97 10.86 -13.66
N VAL A 338 24.67 10.28 -12.49
CA VAL A 338 23.81 9.09 -12.37
C VAL A 338 22.41 9.38 -12.90
N LYS A 339 21.81 10.52 -12.51
CA LYS A 339 20.49 10.95 -13.00
C LYS A 339 20.48 11.17 -14.52
N ALA A 340 21.53 11.79 -15.07
CA ALA A 340 21.66 12.02 -16.50
C ALA A 340 21.77 10.69 -17.27
N GLU A 341 22.55 9.74 -16.76
CA GLU A 341 22.70 8.41 -17.37
C GLU A 341 21.40 7.61 -17.31
N PHE A 342 20.69 7.65 -16.18
CA PHE A 342 19.35 7.06 -16.07
C PHE A 342 18.43 7.59 -17.18
N TRP A 343 18.34 8.92 -17.34
CA TRP A 343 17.45 9.51 -18.33
C TRP A 343 17.88 9.19 -19.76
N ARG A 344 19.18 9.12 -20.03
CA ARG A 344 19.70 8.69 -21.34
C ARG A 344 19.19 7.29 -21.70
N ILE A 345 19.22 6.35 -20.75
CA ILE A 345 18.72 4.99 -20.93
C ILE A 345 17.19 5.00 -21.06
N ALA A 346 16.47 5.71 -20.19
CA ALA A 346 15.01 5.77 -20.20
C ALA A 346 14.48 6.32 -21.53
N VAL A 347 15.08 7.39 -22.07
CA VAL A 347 14.74 7.96 -23.38
C VAL A 347 15.01 6.95 -24.50
N ALA A 348 16.13 6.24 -24.45
CA ALA A 348 16.46 5.21 -25.43
C ALA A 348 15.47 4.02 -25.40
N THR A 349 14.93 3.70 -24.21
CA THR A 349 13.88 2.69 -24.04
C THR A 349 12.52 3.19 -24.54
N SER A 350 12.12 4.42 -24.18
CA SER A 350 10.86 5.03 -24.64
C SER A 350 10.79 5.19 -26.15
N GLY A 351 11.91 5.55 -26.80
CA GLY A 351 12.01 5.79 -28.24
C GLY A 351 11.95 4.54 -29.13
N ARG A 352 11.96 3.33 -28.56
CA ARG A 352 11.66 2.10 -29.31
C ARG A 352 10.14 2.03 -29.52
N GLN A 353 9.71 2.28 -30.76
CA GLN A 353 8.32 2.18 -31.27
C GLN A 353 7.48 1.15 -30.52
N ALA A 354 6.30 1.58 -30.03
CA ALA A 354 5.15 0.78 -29.60
C ALA A 354 5.50 -0.68 -29.25
N VAL A 355 6.41 -0.87 -28.31
CA VAL A 355 6.74 -2.23 -27.87
C VAL A 355 5.53 -2.65 -27.07
N THR A 356 4.74 -3.52 -27.69
CA THR A 356 3.75 -4.38 -27.05
C THR A 356 4.28 -4.74 -25.68
N VAL A 357 3.58 -4.32 -24.62
CA VAL A 357 3.95 -4.68 -23.25
C VAL A 357 4.11 -6.19 -23.21
N ARG A 358 5.29 -6.67 -22.79
CA ARG A 358 5.54 -8.11 -22.75
C ARG A 358 4.67 -8.74 -21.68
N SER A 359 4.57 -10.07 -21.70
CA SER A 359 3.84 -10.75 -20.63
C SER A 359 4.52 -10.49 -19.29
N PHE A 360 3.72 -10.47 -18.23
CA PHE A 360 4.22 -10.19 -16.89
C PHE A 360 5.26 -11.22 -16.44
N GLU A 361 5.13 -12.48 -16.85
CA GLU A 361 6.08 -13.55 -16.57
C GLU A 361 7.47 -13.28 -17.15
N LEU A 362 7.53 -12.73 -18.37
CA LEU A 362 8.80 -12.33 -18.99
C LEU A 362 9.42 -11.15 -18.23
N ALA A 363 8.62 -10.16 -17.84
CA ALA A 363 9.08 -9.02 -17.05
C ALA A 363 9.65 -9.46 -15.69
N ILE A 364 8.99 -10.40 -15.00
CA ILE A 364 9.49 -10.98 -13.74
C ILE A 364 10.82 -11.72 -13.97
N SER A 365 10.92 -12.49 -15.06
CA SER A 365 12.13 -13.30 -15.32
C SER A 365 13.39 -12.45 -15.51
N ASP A 366 13.25 -11.23 -16.02
CA ASP A 366 14.36 -10.29 -16.24
C ASP A 366 14.95 -9.77 -14.93
N TRP A 367 14.17 -9.73 -13.83
CA TRP A 367 14.69 -9.35 -12.51
C TRP A 367 15.70 -10.36 -11.95
N ARG A 368 15.58 -11.63 -12.35
CA ARG A 368 16.41 -12.75 -11.85
C ARG A 368 16.45 -12.75 -10.33
N PHE A 369 15.29 -12.73 -9.69
CA PHE A 369 15.21 -12.72 -8.22
C PHE A 369 15.88 -13.96 -7.62
N ALA A 370 16.64 -13.75 -6.55
CA ALA A 370 17.13 -14.83 -5.70
C ALA A 370 15.98 -15.34 -4.81
N ALA A 371 16.08 -16.59 -4.36
CA ALA A 371 15.02 -17.23 -3.58
C ALA A 371 14.75 -16.52 -2.24
N ASP A 372 15.76 -15.87 -1.65
CA ASP A 372 15.68 -15.12 -0.40
C ASP A 372 15.17 -13.67 -0.58
N GLU A 373 14.97 -13.20 -1.81
CA GLU A 373 14.40 -11.87 -2.07
C GLU A 373 12.88 -11.88 -1.99
N THR A 374 12.24 -13.04 -2.14
CA THR A 374 10.78 -13.17 -2.05
C THR A 374 10.38 -13.40 -0.59
N THR A 375 9.78 -12.39 0.03
CA THR A 375 9.29 -12.49 1.41
C THR A 375 7.87 -13.06 1.47
N GLN A 376 7.43 -13.47 2.66
CA GLN A 376 6.04 -13.84 2.90
C GLN A 376 5.11 -12.62 2.77
N ALA A 377 3.80 -12.88 2.63
CA ALA A 377 2.78 -11.83 2.50
C ALA A 377 2.52 -11.07 3.81
N PHE A 378 2.92 -11.64 4.95
CA PHE A 378 2.88 -11.06 6.29
C PHE A 378 3.85 -11.84 7.20
N ASP A 379 4.22 -11.22 8.32
CA ASP A 379 5.08 -11.82 9.36
C ASP A 379 4.31 -11.87 10.70
N GLU A 380 4.42 -12.95 11.46
CA GLU A 380 3.88 -13.09 12.82
C GLU A 380 5.01 -13.05 13.87
N PHE A 381 4.88 -12.15 14.84
CA PHE A 381 5.76 -12.05 16.01
C PHE A 381 5.00 -12.49 17.24
N ARG A 382 5.53 -13.50 17.95
CA ARG A 382 4.93 -14.03 19.17
C ARG A 382 5.70 -13.51 20.37
N ASP A 383 4.99 -12.93 21.33
CA ASP A 383 5.60 -12.56 22.61
C ASP A 383 5.94 -13.86 23.35
N THR A 384 7.25 -14.12 23.54
CA THR A 384 7.76 -15.30 24.26
C THR A 384 7.70 -15.14 25.77
#